data_AF-A0A9X8VJ14-F1
#
_entry.id   AF-A0A9X8VJ14-F1
#
_cell.length_a   1.000
_cell.length_b   1.000
_cell.length_c   1.000
_cell.angle_alpha   90.00
_cell.angle_beta   90.00
_cell.angle_gamma   90.00
#
_symmetry.space_group_name_H-M   'P 1'
#
loop_
_entity.id
_entity.type
_entity.pdbx_description
1 polymer ?
#
loop_
_entity_poly.entity_id
_entity_poly.type
_entity_poly.pdbx_seq_one_letter_code
_entity_poly.pdbx_strand_id
1 'polypeptide(L)'
;WIREEGEWRLYQQGCLAALRTPGDLLERYFTGMQPPECGLAQPQTPDGLAMTCGTVAAIGGIRPAGEFRMELVDDVLGRTISHRYRSIELPVVA
;
A
#
# COMPACT_ATOMS: atom_id res chain seq x y z
N TRP A 1 9.24 -9.26 2.14
CA TRP A 1 10.20 -10.27 1.65
C TRP A 1 9.66 -10.92 0.40
N ILE A 2 10.56 -11.33 -0.48
CA ILE A 2 10.27 -12.14 -1.66
C ILE A 2 11.00 -13.47 -1.59
N ARG A 3 10.44 -14.53 -2.19
CA ARG A 3 11.15 -15.80 -2.37
C ARG A 3 11.96 -15.74 -3.65
N GLU A 4 13.28 -15.82 -3.53
CA GLU A 4 14.24 -15.79 -4.65
C GLU A 4 15.28 -16.89 -4.45
N GLU A 5 15.59 -17.65 -5.50
CA GLU A 5 16.57 -18.75 -5.45
C GLU A 5 16.27 -19.76 -4.32
N GLY A 6 14.99 -19.96 -4.00
CA GLY A 6 14.60 -20.84 -2.89
C GLY A 6 14.85 -20.25 -1.51
N GLU A 7 15.13 -18.95 -1.37
CA GLU A 7 15.38 -18.28 -0.09
C GLU A 7 14.51 -17.04 0.12
N TRP A 8 14.21 -16.72 1.39
CA TRP A 8 13.47 -15.50 1.71
C TRP A 8 14.41 -14.31 1.79
N ARG A 9 14.32 -13.40 0.83
CA ARG A 9 15.13 -12.18 0.80
C ARG A 9 14.30 -10.97 1.20
N LEU A 10 14.88 -10.09 2.02
CA LEU A 10 14.24 -8.83 2.37
C LEU A 10 14.10 -7.99 1.11
N TYR A 11 12.89 -7.46 0.90
CA TYR A 11 12.54 -6.76 -0.34
C TYR A 11 12.27 -5.28 -0.10
N GLN A 12 11.63 -4.96 1.01
CA GLN A 12 11.22 -3.63 1.41
C GLN A 12 11.29 -3.59 2.93
N GLN A 13 11.83 -2.49 3.48
CA GLN A 13 11.84 -2.24 4.92
C GLN A 13 11.90 -0.73 5.16
N GLY A 14 11.10 -0.22 6.07
CA GLY A 14 11.09 1.18 6.46
C GLY A 14 9.90 1.52 7.36
N CYS A 15 9.96 2.68 8.01
CA CYS A 15 8.86 3.18 8.81
C CYS A 15 7.76 3.77 7.92
N LEU A 16 6.49 3.56 8.28
CA LEU A 16 5.35 4.19 7.59
C LEU A 16 5.41 5.73 7.64
N ALA A 17 6.15 6.31 8.59
CA ALA A 17 6.38 7.76 8.66
C ALA A 17 7.13 8.33 7.43
N ALA A 18 7.78 7.48 6.63
CA ALA A 18 8.37 7.89 5.36
C ALA A 18 7.35 8.05 4.22
N LEU A 19 6.10 7.60 4.43
CA LEU A 19 5.02 7.71 3.46
C LEU A 19 4.16 8.95 3.75
N ARG A 20 3.38 9.40 2.75
CA ARG A 20 2.37 10.44 2.99
C ARG A 20 1.29 9.89 3.90
N THR A 21 0.83 10.72 4.83
CA THR A 21 -0.22 10.32 5.75
C THR A 21 -1.56 10.23 5.02
N PRO A 22 -2.49 9.37 5.48
CA PRO A 22 -3.85 9.33 4.93
C PRO A 22 -4.54 10.70 4.96
N GLY A 23 -4.30 11.52 6.00
CA GLY A 23 -4.85 12.87 6.12
C GLY A 23 -4.38 13.82 5.01
N ASP A 24 -3.07 13.89 4.75
CA ASP A 24 -2.51 14.70 3.64
C ASP A 24 -3.08 14.25 2.28
N LEU A 25 -3.24 12.95 2.07
CA LEU A 25 -3.79 12.43 0.82
C LEU A 25 -5.28 12.70 0.67
N LEU A 26 -6.08 12.58 1.73
CA LEU A 26 -7.50 12.91 1.72
C LEU A 26 -7.72 14.40 1.47
N GLU A 27 -6.95 15.27 2.14
CA GLU A 27 -7.01 16.71 1.92
C GLU A 27 -6.73 17.06 0.45
N ARG A 28 -5.66 16.51 -0.14
CA ARG A 28 -5.35 16.71 -1.56
C ARG A 28 -6.42 16.18 -2.50
N TYR A 29 -6.97 15.01 -2.18
CA TYR A 29 -8.03 14.42 -2.97
C TYR A 29 -9.26 15.33 -2.98
N PHE A 30 -9.68 15.82 -1.81
CA PHE A 30 -10.88 16.65 -1.68
C PHE A 30 -10.69 18.11 -2.11
N THR A 31 -9.49 18.67 -1.96
CA THR A 31 -9.18 20.03 -2.45
C THR A 31 -9.01 20.07 -3.97
N GLY A 32 -8.61 18.96 -4.60
CA GLY A 32 -8.54 18.81 -6.05
C GLY A 32 -9.89 18.50 -6.72
N MET A 33 -10.93 18.17 -5.95
CA MET A 33 -12.27 17.94 -6.47
C MET A 33 -12.97 19.30 -6.64
N GLN A 34 -13.36 19.62 -7.87
CA GLN A 34 -14.34 20.71 -8.06
C GLN A 34 -15.62 20.33 -7.30
N PRO A 35 -16.21 21.25 -6.52
CA PRO A 35 -17.50 20.96 -5.88
C PRO A 35 -18.50 20.55 -6.96
N PRO A 36 -19.28 19.48 -6.75
CA PRO A 36 -20.29 19.10 -7.71
C PRO A 36 -21.25 20.28 -7.92
N GLU A 37 -21.63 20.55 -9.18
CA GLU A 37 -22.48 21.69 -9.58
C GLU A 37 -23.82 21.76 -8.80
N CYS A 38 -24.22 20.66 -8.13
CA CYS A 38 -25.44 20.54 -7.34
C CYS A 38 -25.33 21.01 -5.87
N GLY A 39 -24.24 21.65 -5.44
CA GLY A 39 -24.21 22.35 -4.14
C GLY A 39 -24.26 21.44 -2.90
N LEU A 40 -23.87 20.17 -3.03
CA LEU A 40 -23.80 19.26 -1.89
C LEU A 40 -22.56 19.55 -1.03
N ALA A 41 -22.83 19.85 0.24
CA ALA A 41 -21.88 20.26 1.26
C ALA A 41 -20.84 19.17 1.54
N GLN A 42 -19.57 19.59 1.57
CA GLN A 42 -18.34 18.89 1.99
C GLN A 42 -18.19 17.45 1.49
N PRO A 43 -17.04 17.09 0.89
CA PRO A 43 -16.86 15.72 0.47
C PRO A 43 -16.70 14.82 1.70
N GLN A 44 -17.81 14.17 2.08
CA GLN A 44 -17.80 13.11 3.07
C GLN A 44 -17.09 11.91 2.45
N THR A 45 -16.22 11.27 3.23
CA THR A 45 -15.56 10.04 2.80
C THR A 45 -16.62 8.95 2.71
N PRO A 46 -16.95 8.42 1.52
CA PRO A 46 -18.01 7.42 1.40
C PRO A 46 -17.63 6.14 2.13
N ASP A 47 -18.63 5.45 2.68
CA ASP A 47 -18.44 4.13 3.27
C ASP A 47 -17.78 3.18 2.26
N GLY A 48 -16.78 2.44 2.72
CA GLY A 48 -16.01 1.52 1.87
C GLY A 48 -14.92 2.19 1.04
N LEU A 49 -14.63 3.49 1.23
CA LEU A 49 -13.46 4.09 0.60
C LEU A 49 -12.16 3.44 1.13
N ALA A 50 -11.32 2.99 0.20
CA ALA A 50 -9.95 2.58 0.46
C ALA A 50 -8.97 3.52 -0.24
N MET A 51 -7.85 3.81 0.41
CA MET A 51 -6.78 4.64 -0.12
C MET A 51 -5.42 3.98 0.11
N THR A 52 -4.56 4.04 -0.91
CA THR A 52 -3.17 3.59 -0.80
C THR A 52 -2.26 4.79 -0.52
N CYS A 53 -1.39 4.66 0.50
CA CYS A 53 -0.48 5.74 0.91
C CYS A 53 0.92 5.67 0.27
N GLY A 54 1.05 4.85 -0.77
CA GLY A 54 2.34 4.47 -1.35
C GLY A 54 2.99 3.29 -0.62
N THR A 55 4.27 3.09 -0.90
CA THR A 55 5.08 1.98 -0.35
C THR A 55 6.52 2.44 -0.14
N VAL A 56 7.24 1.76 0.75
CA VAL A 56 8.67 2.03 0.98
C VAL A 56 9.51 1.56 -0.22
N ALA A 57 10.69 2.12 -0.43
CA ALA A 57 11.52 1.75 -1.57
C ALA A 57 11.92 0.27 -1.56
N ALA A 58 11.92 -0.36 -2.73
CA ALA A 58 12.40 -1.72 -2.90
C ALA A 58 13.94 -1.76 -2.83
N ILE A 59 14.46 -2.66 -2.01
CA ILE A 59 15.88 -2.88 -1.83
C ILE A 59 16.43 -3.53 -3.11
N GLY A 60 17.35 -2.84 -3.77
CA GLY A 60 17.91 -3.25 -5.06
C GLY A 60 16.96 -3.06 -6.25
N GLY A 61 15.90 -2.26 -6.11
CA GLY A 61 14.93 -2.01 -7.17
C GLY A 61 13.82 -3.07 -7.26
N ILE A 62 12.86 -2.81 -8.17
CA ILE A 62 11.68 -3.64 -8.36
C ILE A 62 12.06 -4.92 -9.09
N ARG A 63 11.66 -6.07 -8.53
CA ARG A 63 11.99 -7.40 -9.05
C ARG A 63 10.77 -8.34 -8.96
N PRO A 64 10.55 -9.20 -9.97
CA PRO A 64 9.43 -10.13 -9.95
C PRO A 64 9.64 -11.22 -8.90
N ALA A 65 8.55 -11.66 -8.25
CA ALA A 65 8.55 -12.78 -7.33
C ALA A 65 7.18 -13.47 -7.31
N GLY A 66 7.20 -14.81 -7.37
CA GLY A 66 5.98 -15.62 -7.28
C GLY A 66 5.43 -15.73 -5.87
N GLU A 67 6.24 -15.50 -4.84
CA GLU A 67 5.82 -15.59 -3.43
C GLU A 67 6.28 -14.37 -2.65
N PHE A 68 5.35 -13.84 -1.85
CA PHE A 68 5.55 -12.64 -1.05
C PHE A 68 5.11 -12.88 0.38
N ARG A 69 5.87 -12.37 1.34
CA ARG A 69 5.42 -12.21 2.74
C ARG A 69 5.75 -10.81 3.25
N MET A 70 4.92 -10.27 4.12
CA MET A 70 5.05 -8.93 4.66
C MET A 70 4.53 -8.87 6.09
N GLU A 71 5.02 -7.88 6.84
CA GLU A 71 4.62 -7.60 8.21
C GLU A 71 4.52 -6.10 8.41
N LEU A 72 3.50 -5.67 9.15
CA LEU A 72 3.39 -4.34 9.73
C LEU A 72 3.47 -4.48 11.25
N VAL A 73 4.49 -3.86 11.83
CA VAL A 73 4.79 -3.96 13.27
C VAL A 73 4.47 -2.63 13.94
N ASP A 74 3.75 -2.70 15.05
CA ASP A 74 3.56 -1.63 16.02
C ASP A 74 4.42 -1.95 17.25
N ASP A 75 5.62 -1.36 17.30
CA ASP A 75 6.59 -1.58 18.39
C ASP A 75 6.13 -0.96 19.72
N VAL A 76 5.20 0.01 19.70
CA VAL A 76 4.70 0.67 20.91
C VAL A 76 3.72 -0.26 21.63
N LEU A 77 2.82 -0.87 20.89
CA LEU A 77 1.80 -1.77 21.44
C LEU A 77 2.19 -3.25 21.35
N GLY A 78 3.34 -3.57 20.73
CA GLY A 78 3.87 -4.92 20.60
C GLY A 78 2.99 -5.84 19.74
N ARG A 79 2.39 -5.31 18.66
CA ARG A 79 1.45 -6.05 17.79
C ARG A 79 1.94 -6.09 16.36
N THR A 80 1.60 -7.17 15.66
CA THR A 80 2.00 -7.38 14.26
C THR A 80 0.81 -7.84 13.42
N ILE A 81 0.66 -7.25 12.24
CA ILE A 81 -0.19 -7.78 11.16
C ILE A 81 0.73 -8.42 10.13
N SER A 82 0.55 -9.70 9.86
CA SER A 82 1.36 -10.44 8.89
C SER A 82 0.50 -10.98 7.75
N HIS A 83 1.04 -10.99 6.54
CA HIS A 83 0.39 -11.60 5.37
C HIS A 83 1.39 -12.29 4.46
N ARG A 84 0.95 -13.38 3.81
CA ARG A 84 1.71 -14.12 2.80
C ARG A 84 0.78 -14.54 1.69
N TYR A 85 1.23 -14.42 0.46
CA TYR A 85 0.53 -14.93 -0.71
C TYR A 85 1.51 -15.49 -1.76
N ARG A 86 0.95 -16.29 -2.67
CA ARG A 86 1.61 -16.74 -3.89
C ARG A 86 0.82 -16.20 -5.08
N SER A 87 1.51 -15.55 -6.00
CA SER A 87 0.92 -15.09 -7.26
C SER A 87 0.70 -16.28 -8.19
N ILE A 88 -0.43 -16.25 -8.91
CA ILE A 88 -0.68 -17.16 -10.03
C ILE A 88 -0.41 -16.36 -11.31
N GLU A 89 0.47 -16.86 -12.15
CA GLU A 89 0.77 -16.25 -13.45
C GLU A 89 -0.41 -16.50 -14.39
N LEU A 90 -0.93 -15.42 -14.97
CA LEU A 90 -2.00 -15.49 -15.97
C LEU A 90 -1.40 -15.60 -17.38
N PRO A 91 -2.05 -16.33 -18.30
CA PRO A 91 -1.59 -16.42 -19.68
C PRO A 91 -1.66 -15.04 -20.38
N VAL A 92 -0.68 -14.78 -21.24
CA VAL A 92 -0.73 -13.63 -22.15
C VAL A 92 -1.74 -13.91 -23.25
N VAL A 93 -2.76 -13.06 -23.39
CA VAL A 93 -3.73 -13.11 -24.49
C VAL A 93 -3.33 -12.05 -25.52
N ALA A 94 -3.20 -12.46 -26.78
CA ALA A 94 -2.84 -11.62 -27.93
C ALA A 94 -4.07 -11.13 -28.68
#